data_AF-A0A832IYT8-F1
#
_entry.id   AF-A0A832IYT8-F1
#
_cell.length_a   1.000
_cell.length_b   1.000
_cell.length_c   1.000
_cell.angle_alpha   90.00
_cell.angle_beta   90.00
_cell.angle_gamma   90.00
#
_symmetry.space_group_name_H-M   'P 1'
#
loop_
_entity.id
_entity.type
_entity.pdbx_description
1 polymer ?
#
loop_
_entity_poly.entity_id
_entity_poly.type
_entity_poly.pdbx_seq_one_letter_code
_entity_poly.pdbx_strand_id
1 'polypeptide(L)'
;KTIFRHDKRVCEDCRVASLDPGVPPTIISNRERVIDAITAYQIRSMMQGVVQRGTAAGKIKLGVPVAGKTGTTNDAKDVWFTGFTSNIVAGCYMGFDTPRPLGKGAFGGSMCAPVFNEFMQKATKKYGGGPFAVPPGGHFIKIDRFTGARLSDDASGPNVVAEYFRDGEDPVFGIVFDGGFAMGANLPLFEEAERTRTVTTSDGNSVTLGGKASFGTVSSGGLY
;
A
#
# COMPACT_ATOMS: atom_id res chain seq x y z
N LYS A 1 33.99 19.82 -27.74
CA LYS A 1 33.15 18.66 -27.35
C LYS A 1 32.38 19.06 -26.10
N THR A 2 31.07 19.28 -26.17
CA THR A 2 30.27 19.76 -25.03
C THR A 2 29.86 18.57 -24.17
N ILE A 3 30.36 18.50 -22.95
CA ILE A 3 29.96 17.46 -21.99
C ILE A 3 28.76 18.03 -21.22
N PHE A 4 27.56 17.52 -21.51
CA PHE A 4 26.35 17.91 -20.79
C PHE A 4 26.29 17.20 -19.43
N ARG A 5 26.20 17.97 -18.33
CA ARG A 5 26.08 17.41 -16.98
C ARG A 5 24.61 17.27 -16.60
N HIS A 6 24.10 16.05 -16.65
CA HIS A 6 22.70 15.75 -16.31
C HIS A 6 22.43 15.84 -14.79
N ASP A 7 23.46 15.65 -13.96
CA ASP A 7 23.35 15.68 -12.51
C ASP A 7 23.57 17.10 -11.95
N LYS A 8 22.52 17.69 -11.38
CA LYS A 8 22.54 19.03 -10.78
C LYS A 8 22.77 19.01 -9.26
N ARG A 9 23.01 17.84 -8.65
CA ARG A 9 23.29 17.75 -7.22
C ARG A 9 24.57 18.51 -6.86
N VAL A 10 24.61 19.02 -5.63
CA VAL A 10 25.78 19.72 -5.11
C VAL A 10 26.72 18.68 -4.52
N CYS A 11 27.94 18.66 -5.03
CA CYS A 11 29.01 17.79 -4.53
C CYS A 11 30.30 18.61 -4.56
N GLU A 12 30.61 19.27 -3.46
CA GLU A 12 31.84 20.08 -3.36
C GLU A 12 33.08 19.18 -3.37
N ASP A 13 32.98 18.01 -2.71
CA ASP A 13 34.02 16.98 -2.65
C ASP A 13 34.33 16.34 -4.02
N CYS A 14 33.42 16.47 -5.00
CA CYS A 14 33.66 15.98 -6.36
C CYS A 14 34.57 16.91 -7.18
N ARG A 15 34.91 18.11 -6.66
CA ARG A 15 35.77 19.09 -7.32
C ARG A 15 37.24 18.99 -6.91
N VAL A 16 37.55 18.31 -5.80
CA VAL A 16 38.92 18.12 -5.34
C VAL A 16 39.59 16.95 -6.08
N ALA A 17 40.89 17.06 -6.33
CA ALA A 17 41.64 16.10 -7.15
C ALA A 17 41.78 14.71 -6.51
N SER A 18 41.72 14.65 -5.17
CA SER A 18 41.77 13.41 -4.41
C SER A 18 41.06 13.59 -3.07
N LEU A 19 40.30 12.58 -2.66
CA LEU A 19 39.75 12.44 -1.31
C LEU A 19 40.63 11.48 -0.50
N ASP A 20 40.61 11.61 0.82
CA ASP A 20 41.31 10.68 1.70
C ASP A 20 40.82 9.23 1.47
N PRO A 21 41.73 8.24 1.53
CA PRO A 21 41.34 6.84 1.35
C PRO A 21 40.21 6.43 2.31
N GLY A 22 39.09 5.99 1.74
CA GLY A 22 37.92 5.54 2.50
C GLY A 22 36.84 6.61 2.74
N VAL A 23 37.06 7.86 2.34
CA VAL A 23 36.05 8.93 2.45
C VAL A 23 35.31 9.08 1.12
N PRO A 24 34.03 8.68 1.02
CA PRO A 24 33.24 8.93 -0.17
C PRO A 24 32.85 10.42 -0.25
N PRO A 25 32.65 10.97 -1.46
CA PRO A 25 32.19 12.35 -1.62
C PRO A 25 30.77 12.52 -1.07
N THR A 26 30.52 13.63 -0.38
CA THR A 26 29.19 13.97 0.11
C THR A 26 28.36 14.60 -1.02
N ILE A 27 27.31 13.90 -1.45
CA ILE A 27 26.38 14.41 -2.46
C ILE A 27 25.16 14.99 -1.74
N ILE A 28 25.05 16.32 -1.74
CA ILE A 28 23.89 17.03 -1.22
C ILE A 28 22.78 16.99 -2.27
N SER A 29 21.68 16.32 -1.90
CA SER A 29 20.47 16.30 -2.71
C SER A 29 19.84 17.69 -2.73
N ASN A 30 19.66 18.24 -3.92
CA ASN A 30 18.94 19.49 -4.16
C ASN A 30 17.43 19.27 -4.42
N ARG A 31 16.91 18.07 -4.10
CA ARG A 31 15.51 17.74 -4.26
C ARG A 31 14.69 18.35 -3.13
N GLU A 32 13.58 18.96 -3.48
CA GLU A 32 12.58 19.41 -2.52
C GLU A 32 11.96 18.22 -1.79
N ARG A 33 11.85 18.32 -0.47
CA ARG A 33 11.15 17.33 0.35
C ARG A 33 9.68 17.72 0.43
N VAL A 34 8.83 16.93 -0.24
CA VAL A 34 7.38 17.19 -0.33
C VAL A 34 6.55 16.52 0.76
N ILE A 35 7.11 15.51 1.45
CA ILE A 35 6.44 14.80 2.55
C ILE A 35 7.42 14.58 3.70
N ASP A 36 6.89 14.54 4.92
CA ASP A 36 7.66 14.20 6.12
C ASP A 36 8.21 12.77 6.04
N ALA A 37 9.40 12.56 6.60
CA ALA A 37 10.11 11.29 6.51
C ALA A 37 9.41 10.17 7.29
N ILE A 38 8.79 10.50 8.44
CA ILE A 38 8.02 9.54 9.26
C ILE A 38 6.73 9.17 8.52
N THR A 39 6.01 10.15 7.97
CA THR A 39 4.82 9.87 7.14
C THR A 39 5.16 9.01 5.93
N ALA A 40 6.27 9.30 5.23
CA ALA A 40 6.73 8.48 4.11
C ALA A 40 7.06 7.04 4.54
N TYR A 41 7.69 6.87 5.71
CA TYR A 41 7.98 5.56 6.29
C TYR A 41 6.70 4.78 6.57
N GLN A 42 5.71 5.41 7.22
CA GLN A 42 4.42 4.81 7.55
C GLN A 42 3.65 4.37 6.31
N ILE A 43 3.50 5.24 5.30
CA ILE A 43 2.83 4.90 4.04
C ILE A 43 3.51 3.69 3.37
N ARG A 44 4.85 3.70 3.34
CA ARG A 44 5.61 2.57 2.80
C ARG A 44 5.41 1.30 3.64
N SER A 45 5.42 1.37 4.97
CA SER A 45 5.14 0.23 5.86
C SER A 45 3.80 -0.42 5.55
N MET A 46 2.75 0.40 5.43
CA MET A 46 1.41 -0.05 5.02
C MET A 46 1.42 -0.71 3.63
N MET A 47 2.15 -0.13 2.66
CA MET A 47 2.30 -0.68 1.31
C MET A 47 3.12 -1.99 1.27
N GLN A 48 4.02 -2.25 2.23
CA GLN A 48 4.65 -3.56 2.36
C GLN A 48 3.61 -4.63 2.76
N GLY A 49 2.63 -4.24 3.58
CA GLY A 49 1.49 -5.10 3.93
C GLY A 49 0.71 -5.60 2.71
N VAL A 50 0.52 -4.76 1.68
CA VAL A 50 -0.16 -5.16 0.44
C VAL A 50 0.57 -6.30 -0.27
N VAL A 51 1.90 -6.29 -0.25
CA VAL A 51 2.75 -7.29 -0.91
C VAL A 51 2.89 -8.56 -0.06
N GLN A 52 2.95 -8.43 1.25
CA GLN A 52 3.16 -9.57 2.16
C GLN A 52 1.87 -10.33 2.44
N ARG A 53 0.76 -9.62 2.64
CA ARG A 53 -0.49 -10.15 3.18
C ARG A 53 -1.76 -9.62 2.51
N GLY A 54 -1.64 -8.70 1.55
CA GLY A 54 -2.77 -8.08 0.87
C GLY A 54 -2.97 -8.56 -0.57
N THR A 55 -3.46 -7.66 -1.42
CA THR A 55 -3.88 -7.96 -2.80
C THR A 55 -2.76 -8.42 -3.74
N ALA A 56 -1.49 -8.24 -3.36
CA ALA A 56 -0.33 -8.72 -4.10
C ALA A 56 0.41 -9.88 -3.40
N ALA A 57 -0.19 -10.45 -2.34
CA ALA A 57 0.37 -11.57 -1.60
C ALA A 57 0.69 -12.77 -2.52
N GLY A 58 1.89 -13.31 -2.37
CA GLY A 58 2.39 -14.44 -3.15
C GLY A 58 2.74 -14.14 -4.62
N LYS A 59 2.51 -12.91 -5.11
CA LYS A 59 2.79 -12.50 -6.49
C LYS A 59 4.20 -11.94 -6.66
N ILE A 60 4.73 -11.30 -5.62
CA ILE A 60 6.07 -10.73 -5.60
C ILE A 60 6.99 -11.64 -4.80
N LYS A 61 8.03 -12.15 -5.44
CA LYS A 61 9.02 -13.07 -4.86
C LYS A 61 10.42 -12.52 -5.14
N LEU A 62 10.80 -11.52 -4.35
CA LEU A 62 12.09 -10.85 -4.43
C LEU A 62 12.88 -11.08 -3.14
N GLY A 63 14.21 -11.17 -3.25
CA GLY A 63 15.10 -11.34 -2.09
C GLY A 63 15.34 -10.06 -1.28
N VAL A 64 14.59 -8.99 -1.58
CA VAL A 64 14.69 -7.68 -0.94
C VAL A 64 13.30 -7.17 -0.55
N PRO A 65 13.18 -6.27 0.44
CA PRO A 65 11.89 -5.69 0.80
C PRO A 65 11.26 -4.88 -0.34
N VAL A 66 9.94 -5.04 -0.49
CA VAL A 66 9.15 -4.39 -1.54
C VAL A 66 7.90 -3.79 -0.92
N ALA A 67 7.57 -2.58 -1.34
CA ALA A 67 6.30 -1.94 -1.07
C ALA A 67 5.55 -1.72 -2.39
N GLY A 68 4.23 -1.83 -2.40
CA GLY A 68 3.46 -1.58 -3.62
C GLY A 68 1.97 -1.52 -3.40
N LYS A 69 1.24 -1.16 -4.45
CA LYS A 69 -0.22 -1.09 -4.44
C LYS A 69 -0.79 -1.55 -5.77
N THR A 70 -1.84 -2.37 -5.68
CA THR A 70 -2.68 -2.74 -6.82
C THR A 70 -3.73 -1.66 -7.06
N GLY A 71 -4.08 -1.43 -8.32
CA GLY A 71 -5.32 -0.76 -8.70
C GLY A 71 -6.00 -1.42 -9.89
N THR A 72 -7.31 -1.23 -9.97
CA THR A 72 -8.20 -1.87 -10.93
C THR A 72 -9.39 -0.94 -11.11
N THR A 73 -9.71 -0.55 -12.34
CA THR A 73 -10.88 0.30 -12.62
C THR A 73 -12.16 -0.50 -12.57
N ASN A 74 -13.29 0.21 -12.59
CA ASN A 74 -14.61 -0.38 -12.74
C ASN A 74 -14.66 -1.26 -14.00
N ASP A 75 -15.41 -2.35 -13.93
CA ASP A 75 -15.50 -3.39 -14.98
C ASP A 75 -14.15 -3.99 -15.41
N ALA A 76 -13.08 -3.78 -14.64
CA ALA A 76 -11.72 -4.21 -14.95
C ALA A 76 -11.28 -3.80 -16.37
N LYS A 77 -11.55 -2.55 -16.77
CA LYS A 77 -11.05 -2.01 -18.05
C LYS A 77 -9.54 -1.78 -18.02
N ASP A 78 -9.04 -1.41 -16.85
CA ASP A 78 -7.65 -1.10 -16.59
C ASP A 78 -7.21 -1.75 -15.29
N VAL A 79 -5.98 -2.23 -15.29
CA VAL A 79 -5.32 -2.77 -14.11
C VAL A 79 -3.92 -2.21 -14.00
N TRP A 80 -3.49 -1.91 -12.78
CA TRP A 80 -2.10 -1.51 -12.53
C TRP A 80 -1.54 -2.09 -11.24
N PHE A 81 -0.22 -2.13 -11.20
CA PHE A 81 0.55 -2.34 -10.01
C PHE A 81 1.73 -1.38 -10.01
N THR A 82 1.84 -0.56 -8.97
CA THR A 82 2.99 0.32 -8.76
C THR A 82 3.69 -0.11 -7.48
N GLY A 83 5.00 -0.31 -7.56
CA GLY A 83 5.78 -0.74 -6.42
C GLY A 83 7.23 -0.27 -6.49
N PHE A 84 7.93 -0.44 -5.39
CA PHE A 84 9.32 -0.03 -5.27
C PHE A 84 10.07 -0.85 -4.23
N THR A 85 11.39 -0.93 -4.44
CA THR A 85 12.39 -1.29 -3.43
C THR A 85 13.09 -0.02 -2.95
N SER A 86 14.10 -0.14 -2.08
CA SER A 86 14.88 1.01 -1.62
C SER A 86 15.55 1.83 -2.73
N ASN A 87 15.82 1.22 -3.89
CA ASN A 87 16.60 1.84 -4.97
C ASN A 87 15.85 1.99 -6.30
N ILE A 88 14.71 1.31 -6.48
CA ILE A 88 14.03 1.21 -7.79
C ILE A 88 12.53 1.35 -7.59
N VAL A 89 11.89 2.19 -8.39
CA VAL A 89 10.44 2.26 -8.55
C VAL A 89 10.06 1.73 -9.93
N ALA A 90 8.97 0.97 -10.02
CA ALA A 90 8.42 0.50 -11.28
C ALA A 90 6.89 0.42 -11.22
N GLY A 91 6.26 0.61 -12.37
CA GLY A 91 4.82 0.50 -12.56
C GLY A 91 4.51 -0.40 -13.74
N CYS A 92 3.45 -1.19 -13.63
CA CYS A 92 2.88 -1.93 -14.73
C CYS A 92 1.41 -1.53 -14.86
N TYR A 93 1.01 -1.21 -16.08
CA TYR A 93 -0.36 -0.89 -16.47
C TYR A 93 -0.76 -1.81 -17.62
N MET A 94 -1.99 -2.30 -17.60
CA MET A 94 -2.59 -3.03 -18.71
C MET A 94 -4.03 -2.58 -18.91
N GLY A 95 -4.37 -2.38 -20.19
CA GLY A 95 -5.68 -1.97 -20.69
C GLY A 95 -5.70 -2.16 -22.20
N PHE A 96 -6.88 -2.04 -22.80
CA PHE A 96 -7.02 -1.99 -24.26
C PHE A 96 -7.00 -0.54 -24.73
N ASP A 97 -6.41 -0.29 -25.91
CA ASP A 97 -6.38 1.06 -26.51
C ASP A 97 -7.78 1.68 -26.67
N THR A 98 -8.77 0.84 -26.99
CA THR A 98 -10.19 1.19 -26.90
C THR A 98 -10.77 0.55 -25.63
N PRO A 99 -11.23 1.34 -24.64
CA PRO A 99 -11.63 0.82 -23.33
C PRO A 99 -12.70 -0.26 -23.41
N ARG A 100 -12.32 -1.47 -22.96
CA ARG A 100 -13.22 -2.62 -22.85
C ARG A 100 -12.77 -3.49 -21.67
N PRO A 101 -13.68 -4.26 -21.05
CA PRO A 101 -13.31 -5.14 -19.95
C PRO A 101 -12.19 -6.11 -20.33
N LEU A 102 -11.19 -6.25 -19.45
CA LEU A 102 -10.12 -7.25 -19.56
C LEU A 102 -10.61 -8.68 -19.29
N GLY A 103 -11.81 -8.82 -18.74
CA GLY A 103 -12.45 -10.09 -18.45
C GLY A 103 -12.45 -10.43 -16.96
N LYS A 104 -13.15 -11.52 -16.61
CA LYS A 104 -13.24 -11.96 -15.22
C LYS A 104 -11.87 -12.38 -14.70
N GLY A 105 -11.51 -11.92 -13.50
CA GLY A 105 -10.23 -12.24 -12.87
C GLY A 105 -9.09 -11.27 -13.24
N ALA A 106 -9.36 -10.26 -14.06
CA ALA A 106 -8.41 -9.19 -14.36
C ALA A 106 -8.33 -8.20 -13.20
N PHE A 107 -7.28 -8.30 -12.41
CA PHE A 107 -6.98 -7.40 -11.30
C PHE A 107 -5.51 -7.00 -11.36
N GLY A 108 -5.16 -5.87 -10.72
CA GLY A 108 -3.77 -5.43 -10.62
C GLY A 108 -2.84 -6.50 -10.01
N GLY A 109 -3.36 -7.29 -9.05
CA GLY A 109 -2.61 -8.38 -8.42
C GLY A 109 -2.48 -9.65 -9.28
N SER A 110 -3.43 -9.95 -10.15
CA SER A 110 -3.37 -11.15 -11.00
C SER A 110 -2.63 -10.92 -12.30
N MET A 111 -2.65 -9.69 -12.83
CA MET A 111 -2.04 -9.35 -14.12
C MET A 111 -0.74 -8.56 -13.96
N CYS A 112 -0.79 -7.36 -13.37
CA CYS A 112 0.38 -6.46 -13.33
C CYS A 112 1.44 -6.88 -12.31
N ALA A 113 1.05 -7.43 -11.15
CA ALA A 113 2.01 -7.82 -10.12
C ALA A 113 3.01 -8.92 -10.58
N PRO A 114 2.60 -9.98 -11.31
CA PRO A 114 3.55 -10.92 -11.91
C PRO A 114 4.55 -10.28 -12.89
N VAL A 115 4.09 -9.35 -13.74
CA VAL A 115 4.96 -8.62 -14.68
C VAL A 115 5.97 -7.76 -13.92
N PHE A 116 5.51 -7.01 -12.91
CA PHE A 116 6.38 -6.26 -12.02
C PHE A 116 7.42 -7.17 -11.35
N ASN A 117 7.01 -8.33 -10.85
CA ASN A 117 7.90 -9.30 -10.21
C ASN A 117 9.00 -9.77 -11.17
N GLU A 118 8.66 -10.15 -12.41
CA GLU A 118 9.65 -10.60 -13.40
C GLU A 118 10.66 -9.49 -13.74
N PHE A 119 10.16 -8.27 -13.98
CA PHE A 119 11.01 -7.11 -14.22
C PHE A 119 11.95 -6.84 -13.05
N MET A 120 11.41 -6.83 -11.83
CA MET A 120 12.16 -6.50 -10.63
C MET A 120 13.17 -7.59 -10.22
N GLN A 121 12.95 -8.86 -10.57
CA GLN A 121 13.96 -9.91 -10.39
C GLN A 121 15.23 -9.61 -11.19
N LYS A 122 15.10 -9.04 -12.39
CA LYS A 122 16.23 -8.60 -13.22
C LYS A 122 16.80 -7.28 -12.71
N ALA A 123 15.94 -6.32 -12.40
CA ALA A 123 16.36 -4.98 -11.98
C ALA A 123 17.11 -4.99 -10.64
N THR A 124 16.63 -5.74 -9.63
CA THR A 124 17.27 -5.82 -8.31
C THR A 124 18.62 -6.53 -8.34
N LYS A 125 18.83 -7.48 -9.26
CA LYS A 125 20.17 -8.08 -9.49
C LYS A 125 21.17 -7.06 -10.00
N LYS A 126 20.73 -6.09 -10.80
CA LYS A 126 21.60 -5.08 -11.42
C LYS A 126 21.84 -3.87 -10.52
N TYR A 127 20.79 -3.35 -9.89
CA TYR A 127 20.83 -2.09 -9.13
C TYR A 127 20.78 -2.30 -7.61
N GLY A 128 20.71 -3.55 -7.16
CA GLY A 128 20.63 -3.91 -5.76
C GLY A 128 19.31 -3.52 -5.11
N GLY A 129 19.30 -3.66 -3.79
CA GLY A 129 18.22 -3.30 -2.90
C GLY A 129 18.55 -3.80 -1.50
N GLY A 130 18.13 -3.06 -0.50
CA GLY A 130 18.30 -3.41 0.91
C GLY A 130 17.08 -3.04 1.74
N PRO A 131 17.17 -3.25 3.06
CA PRO A 131 16.19 -2.76 4.02
C PRO A 131 15.92 -1.27 3.79
N PHE A 132 14.67 -0.88 3.93
CA PHE A 132 14.32 0.54 3.87
C PHE A 132 14.79 1.25 5.15
N ALA A 133 15.35 2.45 5.01
CA ALA A 133 15.82 3.24 6.14
C ALA A 133 14.66 3.65 7.07
N VAL A 134 14.92 3.60 8.38
CA VAL A 134 14.03 4.16 9.41
C VAL A 134 14.46 5.61 9.65
N PRO A 135 13.57 6.61 9.51
CA PRO A 135 13.92 7.99 9.83
C PRO A 135 14.12 8.16 11.35
N PRO A 136 14.81 9.21 11.81
CA PRO A 136 14.84 9.55 13.23
C PRO A 136 13.54 10.21 13.70
N GLY A 137 13.34 10.32 15.02
CA GLY A 137 12.24 11.08 15.64
C GLY A 137 10.94 10.30 15.86
N GLY A 138 11.07 9.00 16.10
CA GLY A 138 9.94 8.11 16.31
C GLY A 138 10.36 6.76 16.87
N HIS A 139 9.37 5.97 17.26
CA HIS A 139 9.54 4.67 17.88
C HIS A 139 8.51 3.66 17.35
N PHE A 140 8.76 2.37 17.57
CA PHE A 140 7.85 1.32 17.16
C PHE A 140 6.86 1.00 18.27
N ILE A 141 5.59 0.90 17.92
CA ILE A 141 4.55 0.36 18.78
C ILE A 141 4.00 -0.92 18.15
N LYS A 142 3.88 -1.98 18.96
CA LYS A 142 3.23 -3.22 18.55
C LYS A 142 1.72 -3.07 18.66
N ILE A 143 1.03 -3.42 17.57
CA ILE A 143 -0.43 -3.37 17.48
C ILE A 143 -0.97 -4.71 16.97
N ASP A 144 -2.16 -5.08 17.43
CA ASP A 144 -2.92 -6.15 16.80
C ASP A 144 -3.55 -5.62 15.50
N ARG A 145 -3.23 -6.26 14.38
CA ARG A 145 -3.61 -5.79 13.05
C ARG A 145 -5.11 -5.79 12.75
N PHE A 146 -5.92 -6.46 13.56
CA PHE A 146 -7.37 -6.57 13.36
C PHE A 146 -8.14 -5.59 14.25
N THR A 147 -7.73 -5.49 15.51
CA THR A 147 -8.40 -4.65 16.51
C THR A 147 -7.80 -3.25 16.58
N GLY A 148 -6.57 -3.05 16.11
CA GLY A 148 -5.81 -1.81 16.30
C GLY A 148 -5.36 -1.58 17.74
N ALA A 149 -5.60 -2.55 18.64
CA ALA A 149 -5.21 -2.43 20.04
C ALA A 149 -3.69 -2.43 20.19
N ARG A 150 -3.19 -1.61 21.11
CA ARG A 150 -1.79 -1.67 21.53
C ARG A 150 -1.52 -2.99 22.22
N LEU A 151 -0.40 -3.59 21.86
CA LEU A 151 0.14 -4.78 22.48
C LEU A 151 1.37 -4.42 23.32
N SER A 152 1.76 -5.33 24.21
CA SER A 152 3.00 -5.20 24.97
C SER A 152 4.23 -5.27 24.05
N ASP A 153 5.35 -4.69 24.48
CA ASP A 153 6.57 -4.63 23.68
C ASP A 153 7.21 -6.00 23.45
N ASP A 154 6.89 -7.00 24.27
CA ASP A 154 7.30 -8.40 24.14
C ASP A 154 6.30 -9.26 23.32
N ALA A 155 5.15 -8.71 22.94
CA ALA A 155 4.12 -9.45 22.19
C ALA A 155 4.66 -10.05 20.89
N SER A 156 4.26 -11.28 20.61
CA SER A 156 4.61 -12.00 19.38
C SER A 156 3.40 -12.81 18.88
N GLY A 157 3.35 -13.06 17.58
CA GLY A 157 2.26 -13.82 16.97
C GLY A 157 1.91 -13.34 15.55
N PRO A 158 1.01 -14.07 14.87
CA PRO A 158 0.67 -13.82 13.46
C PRO A 158 -0.06 -12.49 13.21
N ASN A 159 -0.65 -11.90 14.26
CA ASN A 159 -1.41 -10.65 14.17
C ASN A 159 -0.66 -9.43 14.68
N VAL A 160 0.54 -9.63 15.24
CA VAL A 160 1.36 -8.55 15.78
C VAL A 160 2.06 -7.84 14.64
N VAL A 161 1.81 -6.54 14.50
CA VAL A 161 2.52 -5.67 13.56
C VAL A 161 3.18 -4.55 14.35
N ALA A 162 4.45 -4.28 14.06
CA ALA A 162 5.16 -3.12 14.60
C ALA A 162 5.01 -1.96 13.61
N GLU A 163 4.28 -0.91 14.02
CA GLU A 163 4.17 0.31 13.24
C GLU A 163 4.99 1.43 13.87
N TYR A 164 5.50 2.33 13.04
CA TYR A 164 6.40 3.41 13.45
C TYR A 164 5.61 4.69 13.71
N PHE A 165 5.70 5.25 14.91
CA PHE A 165 4.99 6.45 15.34
C PHE A 165 5.98 7.58 15.60
N ARG A 166 5.52 8.82 15.38
CA ARG A 166 6.30 10.02 15.68
C ARG A 166 6.34 10.22 17.19
N ASP A 167 7.50 10.59 17.72
CA ASP A 167 7.64 10.90 19.14
C ASP A 167 6.72 12.06 19.53
N GLY A 168 5.90 11.86 20.57
CA GLY A 168 4.95 12.86 21.05
C GLY A 168 3.58 12.86 20.36
N GLU A 169 3.36 12.01 19.35
CA GLU A 169 2.07 11.83 18.67
C GLU A 169 1.54 10.40 18.85
N ASP A 170 1.62 9.88 20.07
CA ASP A 170 1.14 8.54 20.38
C ASP A 170 -0.39 8.45 20.18
N PRO A 171 -0.88 7.46 19.43
CA PRO A 171 -2.31 7.31 19.23
C PRO A 171 -2.99 6.94 20.55
N VAL A 172 -4.18 7.49 20.78
CA VAL A 172 -5.01 7.09 21.92
C VAL A 172 -5.62 5.72 21.60
N PHE A 173 -5.00 4.68 22.13
CA PHE A 173 -5.51 3.31 22.02
C PHE A 173 -6.79 3.14 22.83
N GLY A 174 -7.85 2.59 22.21
CA GLY A 174 -9.15 2.35 22.84
C GLY A 174 -10.34 3.07 22.20
N ILE A 175 -10.10 3.96 21.23
CA ILE A 175 -11.15 4.55 20.38
C ILE A 175 -10.94 4.01 18.96
N VAL A 176 -11.74 3.02 18.57
CA VAL A 176 -11.73 2.48 17.21
C VAL A 176 -12.43 3.49 16.30
N PHE A 177 -11.66 4.32 15.61
CA PHE A 177 -12.17 5.03 14.43
C PHE A 177 -12.18 4.05 13.27
N ASP A 178 -13.26 3.28 13.15
CA ASP A 178 -13.53 2.52 11.94
C ASP A 178 -13.82 3.51 10.82
N GLY A 179 -12.80 3.83 10.03
CA GLY A 179 -12.87 4.71 8.87
C GLY A 179 -13.70 4.15 7.71
N GLY A 180 -14.55 3.14 7.93
CA GLY A 180 -15.52 2.63 6.96
C GLY A 180 -14.88 1.91 5.76
N PHE A 181 -13.59 1.59 5.82
CA PHE A 181 -12.91 0.81 4.79
C PHE A 181 -12.94 -0.66 5.18
N ALA A 182 -13.95 -1.37 4.69
CA ALA A 182 -14.08 -2.82 4.83
C ALA A 182 -12.85 -3.53 4.22
N MET A 183 -11.97 -4.02 5.09
CA MET A 183 -10.93 -4.99 4.75
C MET A 183 -11.60 -6.33 4.43
N GLY A 184 -11.91 -6.60 3.15
CA GLY A 184 -12.24 -7.96 2.69
C GLY A 184 -11.00 -8.86 2.83
N ALA A 185 -11.07 -10.12 3.27
CA ALA A 185 -12.17 -11.03 3.47
C ALA A 185 -11.91 -11.88 4.73
N ASN A 186 -12.98 -12.41 5.33
CA ASN A 186 -13.06 -13.26 6.53
C ASN A 186 -13.11 -12.56 7.91
N LEU A 187 -14.13 -11.72 8.13
CA LEU A 187 -14.81 -11.73 9.42
C LEU A 187 -16.15 -12.47 9.24
N PRO A 188 -16.36 -13.64 9.86
CA PRO A 188 -17.70 -14.15 10.06
C PRO A 188 -18.35 -13.29 11.15
N LEU A 189 -19.10 -12.27 10.74
CA LEU A 189 -20.10 -11.62 11.58
C LEU A 189 -21.32 -12.54 11.60
N PHE A 190 -21.24 -13.64 12.36
CA PHE A 190 -22.46 -14.32 12.76
C PHE A 190 -23.05 -13.55 13.94
N GLU A 191 -24.04 -12.72 13.63
CA GLU A 191 -25.30 -12.81 14.34
C GLU A 191 -26.41 -12.76 13.29
N GLU A 192 -27.06 -13.90 13.10
CA GLU A 192 -28.16 -14.10 12.18
C GLU A 192 -29.38 -13.35 12.70
N ALA A 193 -29.48 -12.07 12.39
CA ALA A 193 -30.73 -11.34 12.52
C ALA A 193 -31.44 -11.34 11.16
N GLU A 194 -32.17 -12.42 10.89
CA GLU A 194 -33.25 -12.39 9.90
C GLU A 194 -34.25 -11.29 10.30
N ARG A 195 -34.11 -10.08 9.76
CA ARG A 195 -35.18 -9.08 9.76
C ARG A 195 -35.91 -9.14 8.43
N THR A 196 -36.70 -10.19 8.25
CA THR A 196 -37.88 -10.14 7.36
C THR A 196 -38.93 -9.26 8.04
N ARG A 197 -39.18 -8.08 7.48
CA ARG A 197 -40.34 -7.27 7.88
C ARG A 197 -41.55 -7.73 7.07
N THR A 198 -42.44 -8.43 7.74
CA THR A 198 -43.78 -8.75 7.24
C THR A 198 -44.67 -7.53 7.45
N VAL A 199 -45.26 -6.99 6.39
CA VAL A 199 -46.24 -5.91 6.48
C VAL A 199 -47.60 -6.47 6.08
N THR A 200 -48.60 -6.27 6.94
CA THR A 200 -49.99 -6.62 6.67
C THR A 200 -50.62 -5.49 5.85
N THR A 201 -51.10 -5.83 4.66
CA THR A 201 -51.84 -4.90 3.81
C THR A 201 -53.29 -4.76 4.32
N SER A 202 -53.97 -3.67 3.96
CA SER A 202 -55.33 -3.36 4.40
C SER A 202 -56.39 -4.41 4.04
N ASP A 203 -56.07 -5.34 3.15
CA ASP A 203 -56.94 -6.46 2.75
C ASP A 203 -56.66 -7.76 3.54
N GLY A 204 -55.83 -7.71 4.58
CA GLY A 204 -55.59 -8.83 5.51
C GLY A 204 -54.52 -9.85 5.08
N ASN A 205 -53.82 -9.62 3.95
CA ASN A 205 -52.74 -10.48 3.49
C ASN A 205 -51.34 -9.93 3.84
N SER A 206 -50.40 -10.84 4.14
CA SER A 206 -49.02 -10.56 4.53
C SER A 206 -48.04 -10.70 3.37
N VAL A 207 -47.19 -9.69 3.13
CA VAL A 207 -46.14 -9.72 2.08
C VAL A 207 -44.76 -9.46 2.70
N THR A 208 -43.78 -10.27 2.31
CA THR A 208 -42.38 -10.16 2.72
C THR A 208 -41.59 -9.36 1.69
N LEU A 209 -41.09 -8.18 2.08
CA LEU A 209 -40.33 -7.30 1.17
C LEU A 209 -38.82 -7.53 1.32
N GLY A 210 -38.18 -8.07 0.28
CA GLY A 210 -36.72 -8.11 0.16
C GLY A 210 -36.16 -6.74 -0.21
N GLY A 211 -35.21 -6.22 0.56
CA GLY A 211 -34.69 -4.86 0.40
C GLY A 211 -34.01 -4.63 -0.96
N LYS A 212 -34.58 -3.75 -1.78
CA LYS A 212 -33.85 -3.12 -2.89
C LYS A 212 -33.07 -1.93 -2.35
N ALA A 213 -31.78 -1.86 -2.67
CA ALA A 213 -30.92 -0.71 -2.37
C ALA A 213 -31.42 0.55 -3.10
N SER A 214 -31.62 1.63 -2.37
CA SER A 214 -31.91 2.97 -2.92
C SER A 214 -30.64 3.80 -3.05
N PHE A 215 -30.69 4.78 -3.96
CA PHE A 215 -29.64 5.77 -4.25
C PHE A 215 -29.12 6.42 -2.95
N GLY A 216 -27.81 6.25 -2.68
CA GLY A 216 -27.18 6.85 -1.51
C GLY A 216 -25.84 6.22 -1.09
N THR A 217 -25.42 5.11 -1.70
CA THR A 217 -24.11 4.54 -1.42
C THR A 217 -23.01 5.30 -2.16
N VAL A 218 -22.36 6.21 -1.42
CA VAL A 218 -21.06 6.76 -1.77
C VAL A 218 -20.10 5.58 -1.94
N SER A 219 -19.83 5.24 -3.20
CA SER A 219 -18.87 4.20 -3.56
C SER A 219 -17.48 4.79 -3.50
N SER A 220 -16.67 4.27 -2.59
CA SER A 220 -15.24 4.58 -2.40
C SER A 220 -14.39 4.02 -3.54
N GLY A 221 -14.69 4.45 -4.76
CA GLY A 221 -13.96 4.17 -5.99
C GLY A 221 -14.19 5.35 -6.91
N GLY A 222 -13.31 6.35 -6.80
CA GLY A 222 -13.40 7.58 -7.58
C GLY A 222 -13.66 7.28 -9.05
N LEU A 223 -14.72 7.88 -9.58
CA LEU A 223 -15.00 7.97 -11.00
C LEU A 223 -13.81 8.67 -11.67
N TYR A 224 -13.09 7.93 -12.51
CA TYR A 224 -12.24 8.46 -13.57
C TYR A 224 -12.64 7.76 -14.86
#